data_AF-A0A498R876-F1
#
_entry.id   AF-A0A498R876-F1
#
_cell.length_a   1.000
_cell.length_b   1.000
_cell.length_c   1.000
_cell.angle_alpha   90.00
_cell.angle_beta   90.00
_cell.angle_gamma   90.00
#
_symmetry.space_group_name_H-M   'P 1'
#
loop_
_entity.id
_entity.type
_entity.pdbx_description
1 polymer ?
#
loop_
_entity_poly.entity_id
_entity_poly.type
_entity_poly.pdbx_seq_one_letter_code
_entity_poly.pdbx_strand_id
1 'polypeptide(L)'
;MKLIDVFESDYGQIIILPMDATLRVFLEEKPSTGYRWQVEGRSNCLKMVSHEFLAKSDPAIGAGGTAVFYFKPVKPGYCSLSLKLWRSWEGDKSIIKQFQIAVSVISG
;
A
#
# COMPACT_ATOMS: atom_id res chain seq x y z
N MET A 1 -8.79 11.40 14.39
CA MET A 1 -8.24 11.04 13.06
C MET A 1 -8.79 9.67 12.71
N LYS A 2 -9.49 9.54 11.59
CA LYS A 2 -10.09 8.26 11.17
C LYS A 2 -9.05 7.40 10.44
N LEU A 3 -9.16 6.08 10.56
CA LEU A 3 -8.32 5.12 9.85
C LEU A 3 -9.19 4.34 8.87
N ILE A 4 -8.74 4.22 7.64
CA ILE A 4 -9.36 3.39 6.61
C ILE A 4 -8.33 2.33 6.21
N ASP A 5 -8.66 1.08 6.46
CA ASP A 5 -7.77 -0.05 6.19
C ASP A 5 -8.17 -0.71 4.88
N VAL A 6 -7.16 -1.04 4.08
CA VAL A 6 -7.29 -1.77 2.82
C VAL A 6 -6.30 -2.90 2.79
N PHE A 7 -6.74 -4.04 2.28
CA PHE A 7 -6.00 -5.28 2.22
C PHE A 7 -5.87 -5.75 0.78
N GLU A 8 -5.11 -6.82 0.53
CA GLU A 8 -5.00 -7.40 -0.83
C GLU A 8 -6.36 -7.73 -1.46
N SER A 9 -7.37 -8.10 -0.65
CA SER A 9 -8.74 -8.39 -1.10
C SER A 9 -9.49 -7.19 -1.69
N ASP A 10 -9.00 -5.97 -1.46
CA ASP A 10 -9.59 -4.73 -1.98
C ASP A 10 -9.03 -4.34 -3.35
N TYR A 11 -8.22 -5.21 -3.96
CA TYR A 11 -7.70 -5.02 -5.32
C TYR A 11 -8.82 -4.64 -6.30
N GLY A 12 -8.60 -3.56 -7.06
CA GLY A 12 -9.51 -3.04 -8.06
C GLY A 12 -10.70 -2.25 -7.50
N GLN A 13 -10.85 -2.14 -6.18
CA GLN A 13 -11.98 -1.44 -5.58
C GLN A 13 -11.80 0.09 -5.56
N ILE A 14 -12.93 0.78 -5.36
CA ILE A 14 -12.98 2.22 -5.10
C ILE A 14 -13.10 2.43 -3.60
N ILE A 15 -12.11 3.11 -3.01
CA ILE A 15 -12.08 3.43 -1.59
C ILE A 15 -12.50 4.88 -1.40
N ILE A 16 -13.53 5.10 -0.58
CA ILE A 16 -13.93 6.44 -0.16
C ILE A 16 -13.05 6.87 1.01
N LEU A 17 -12.33 7.97 0.85
CA LEU A 17 -11.38 8.47 1.84
C LEU A 17 -11.73 9.92 2.25
N PRO A 18 -12.23 10.15 3.47
CA PRO A 18 -12.43 11.50 3.98
C PRO A 18 -11.11 12.28 4.15
N MET A 19 -11.15 13.60 3.98
CA MET A 19 -9.99 14.49 4.16
C MET A 19 -9.36 14.44 5.57
N ASP A 20 -10.09 14.01 6.61
CA ASP A 20 -9.63 13.87 7.99
C ASP A 20 -9.18 12.44 8.36
N ALA A 21 -9.05 11.56 7.35
CA ALA A 21 -8.67 10.17 7.51
C ALA A 21 -7.23 9.87 7.06
N THR A 22 -6.72 8.72 7.48
CA THR A 22 -5.47 8.12 6.98
C THR A 22 -5.80 6.76 6.37
N LEU A 23 -5.35 6.55 5.14
CA LEU A 23 -5.47 5.28 4.44
C LEU A 23 -4.27 4.40 4.80
N ARG A 24 -4.51 3.17 5.26
CA ARG A 24 -3.48 2.17 5.56
C ARG A 24 -3.64 0.98 4.63
N VAL A 25 -2.63 0.74 3.80
CA VAL A 25 -2.61 -0.38 2.85
C VAL A 25 -1.75 -1.50 3.42
N PHE A 26 -2.35 -2.66 3.65
CA PHE A 26 -1.74 -3.85 4.22
C PHE A 26 -1.52 -4.91 3.14
N LEU A 27 -0.26 -5.21 2.84
CA LEU A 27 0.11 -6.19 1.80
C LEU A 27 1.03 -7.25 2.37
N GLU A 28 0.81 -8.52 2.04
CA GLU A 28 1.68 -9.59 2.53
C GLU A 28 3.05 -9.48 1.87
N GLU A 29 4.10 -9.59 2.67
CA GLU A 29 5.49 -9.51 2.21
C GLU A 29 6.35 -10.57 2.92
N LYS A 30 7.26 -11.20 2.19
CA LYS A 30 8.25 -12.14 2.73
C LYS A 30 9.67 -11.60 2.52
N PRO A 31 10.21 -10.81 3.46
CA PRO A 31 11.47 -10.10 3.26
C PRO A 31 12.68 -11.00 2.94
N SER A 32 12.68 -12.23 3.47
CA SER A 32 13.71 -13.25 3.25
C SER A 32 13.92 -13.63 1.78
N THR A 33 12.91 -13.40 0.93
CA THR A 33 12.96 -13.68 -0.50
C THR A 33 13.53 -12.52 -1.33
N GLY A 34 13.76 -11.36 -0.72
CA GLY A 34 14.23 -10.16 -1.40
C GLY A 34 13.14 -9.36 -2.13
N TYR A 35 11.93 -9.91 -2.31
CA TYR A 35 10.81 -9.15 -2.85
C TYR A 35 10.31 -8.12 -1.83
N ARG A 36 10.04 -6.90 -2.30
CA ARG A 36 9.50 -5.78 -1.51
C ARG A 36 8.38 -5.07 -2.25
N TRP A 37 7.35 -4.66 -1.52
CA TRP A 37 6.33 -3.77 -2.06
C TRP A 37 6.89 -2.36 -2.22
N GLN A 38 6.49 -1.68 -3.30
CA GLN A 38 6.85 -0.30 -3.56
C GLN A 38 5.71 0.43 -4.25
N VAL A 39 5.47 1.68 -3.85
CA VAL A 39 4.51 2.58 -4.51
C VAL A 39 5.00 2.93 -5.92
N GLU A 40 4.09 2.83 -6.89
CA GLU A 40 4.35 3.18 -8.27
C GLU A 40 3.89 4.61 -8.57
N GLY A 41 4.76 5.37 -9.23
CA GLY A 41 4.46 6.73 -9.66
C GLY A 41 4.18 7.70 -8.50
N ARG A 42 3.38 8.74 -8.79
CA ARG A 42 2.93 9.73 -7.83
C ARG A 42 1.41 9.86 -7.93
N SER A 43 0.75 9.88 -6.78
CA SER A 43 -0.67 10.24 -6.71
C SER A 43 -0.82 11.77 -6.63
N ASN A 44 -1.85 12.29 -7.26
CA ASN A 44 -2.22 13.71 -7.18
C ASN A 44 -3.12 14.02 -5.97
N CYS A 45 -3.77 13.01 -5.37
CA CYS A 45 -4.75 13.16 -4.29
C CYS A 45 -4.30 12.53 -2.96
N LEU A 46 -3.25 11.70 -3.00
CA LEU A 46 -2.64 11.06 -1.83
C LEU A 46 -1.15 11.38 -1.72
N LYS A 47 -0.68 11.46 -0.47
CA LYS A 47 0.75 11.50 -0.14
C LYS A 47 1.07 10.38 0.83
N MET A 48 2.04 9.53 0.48
CA MET A 48 2.60 8.57 1.44
C MET A 48 3.35 9.32 2.53
N VAL A 49 3.02 9.05 3.80
CA VAL A 49 3.62 9.71 4.97
C VAL A 49 4.59 8.79 5.72
N SER A 50 4.37 7.48 5.67
CA SER A 50 5.27 6.48 6.24
C SER A 50 5.02 5.12 5.60
N HIS A 51 5.98 4.21 5.79
CA HIS A 51 5.82 2.79 5.55
C HIS A 51 6.51 2.03 6.69
N GLU A 52 6.01 0.85 7.02
CA GLU A 52 6.65 -0.06 7.97
C GLU A 52 6.41 -1.52 7.57
N PHE A 53 7.17 -2.42 8.17
CA PHE A 53 6.98 -3.85 8.01
C PHE A 53 6.66 -4.47 9.36
N LEU A 54 5.50 -5.12 9.45
CA LEU A 54 5.05 -5.84 10.64
C LEU A 54 5.36 -7.33 10.46
N ALA A 55 6.35 -7.84 11.20
CA ALA A 55 6.64 -9.27 11.20
C ALA A 55 5.47 -10.06 11.78
N LYS A 56 5.16 -11.25 11.23
CA LYS A 56 4.25 -12.19 11.90
C LYS A 56 4.88 -12.59 13.23
N SER A 57 4.05 -12.77 14.27
CA SER A 57 4.49 -13.14 15.63
C SER A 57 5.11 -14.55 15.71
N ASP A 58 5.08 -15.31 14.61
CA ASP A 58 5.64 -16.65 14.51
C ASP A 58 7.18 -16.58 14.46
N PRO A 59 7.90 -17.19 15.42
CA PRO A 59 9.36 -17.17 15.47
C PRO A 59 10.03 -18.04 14.38
N ALA A 60 9.28 -18.70 13.49
CA ALA A 60 9.86 -19.46 12.39
C ALA A 60 10.74 -18.56 11.48
N ILE A 61 11.96 -19.04 11.18
CA ILE A 61 12.88 -18.35 10.26
C ILE A 61 12.20 -18.23 8.88
N GLY A 62 12.05 -16.99 8.40
CA GLY A 62 11.38 -16.72 7.13
C GLY A 62 9.85 -16.62 7.22
N ALA A 63 9.30 -16.57 8.44
CA ALA A 63 7.93 -16.11 8.64
C ALA A 63 7.76 -14.76 7.91
N GLY A 64 6.76 -14.71 7.02
CA GLY A 64 6.42 -13.47 6.34
C GLY A 64 5.93 -12.41 7.31
N GLY A 65 5.50 -11.30 6.76
CA GLY A 65 4.85 -10.23 7.50
C GLY A 65 3.95 -9.43 6.59
N THR A 66 3.64 -8.23 7.04
CA THR A 66 2.77 -7.32 6.33
C THR A 66 3.50 -5.99 6.15
N ALA A 67 3.69 -5.58 4.90
CA ALA A 67 4.08 -4.23 4.58
C ALA A 67 2.86 -3.31 4.76
N VAL A 68 3.02 -2.25 5.55
CA VAL A 68 1.95 -1.28 5.82
C VAL A 68 2.37 0.09 5.28
N PHE A 69 1.60 0.60 4.33
CA PHE A 69 1.81 1.92 3.74
C PHE A 69 0.76 2.90 4.26
N TYR A 70 1.19 4.06 4.73
CA TYR A 70 0.32 5.09 5.27
C TYR A 70 0.21 6.26 4.31
N PHE A 71 -1.01 6.60 3.90
CA PHE A 71 -1.29 7.72 3.02
C PHE A 71 -2.23 8.72 3.68
N LYS A 72 -1.91 10.01 3.51
CA LYS A 72 -2.84 11.11 3.83
C LYS A 72 -3.42 11.70 2.55
N PRO A 73 -4.71 12.05 2.54
CA PRO A 73 -5.28 12.84 1.46
C PRO A 73 -4.65 14.23 1.46
N VAL A 74 -4.37 14.77 0.26
CA VAL A 74 -3.84 16.13 0.09
C VAL A 74 -4.86 17.09 -0.49
N LYS A 75 -5.83 16.59 -1.27
CA LYS A 75 -6.94 17.35 -1.82
C LYS A 75 -8.10 16.42 -2.20
N PRO A 76 -9.36 16.91 -2.19
CA PRO A 76 -10.49 16.17 -2.73
C PRO A 76 -10.31 15.81 -4.22
N GLY A 77 -10.92 14.71 -4.63
CA GLY A 77 -10.91 14.24 -6.01
C GLY A 77 -10.65 12.74 -6.14
N TYR A 78 -10.56 12.27 -7.38
CA TYR A 78 -10.35 10.87 -7.71
C TYR A 78 -8.92 10.62 -8.14
N CYS A 79 -8.27 9.58 -7.60
CA CYS A 79 -6.94 9.17 -8.03
C CYS A 79 -6.73 7.66 -7.94
N SER A 80 -5.72 7.14 -8.63
CA SER A 80 -5.31 5.75 -8.51
C SER A 80 -4.09 5.64 -7.59
N LEU A 81 -4.05 4.56 -6.82
CA LEU A 81 -2.88 4.14 -6.05
C LEU A 81 -2.46 2.75 -6.55
N SER A 82 -1.22 2.64 -7.01
CA SER A 82 -0.63 1.39 -7.48
C SER A 82 0.64 1.08 -6.69
N LEU A 83 0.84 -0.20 -6.39
CA LEU A 83 2.05 -0.73 -5.78
C LEU A 83 2.48 -1.99 -6.55
N LYS A 84 3.79 -2.26 -6.58
CA LYS A 84 4.38 -3.47 -7.14
C LYS A 84 5.21 -4.23 -6.12
N LEU A 85 5.14 -5.56 -6.16
CA LEU A 85 6.02 -6.46 -5.42
C LEU A 85 7.13 -6.93 -6.35
N TRP A 86 8.37 -6.52 -6.05
CA TRP A 86 9.49 -6.70 -6.98
C TRP A 86 10.84 -6.75 -6.24
N ARG A 87 11.89 -7.14 -6.97
CA ARG A 87 13.29 -7.02 -6.52
C ARG A 87 13.93 -5.85 -7.24
N SER A 88 14.19 -4.77 -6.52
CA SER A 88 14.67 -3.52 -7.12
C SER A 88 15.96 -3.69 -7.94
N TRP A 89 16.84 -4.62 -7.55
CA TRP A 89 18.10 -4.90 -8.25
C TRP A 89 17.94 -5.76 -9.51
N GLU A 90 16.84 -6.49 -9.67
CA GLU A 90 16.54 -7.26 -10.89
C GLU A 90 15.73 -6.46 -11.90
N GLY A 91 15.19 -5.30 -11.51
CA GLY A 91 14.39 -4.42 -12.36
C GLY A 91 12.97 -4.93 -12.58
N ASP A 92 12.24 -4.31 -13.51
CA ASP A 92 10.80 -4.56 -13.70
C ASP A 92 10.45 -5.98 -14.13
N LYS A 93 11.39 -6.74 -14.71
CA LYS A 93 11.21 -8.17 -15.00
C LYS A 93 10.97 -9.04 -13.75
N SER A 94 11.28 -8.52 -12.57
CA SER A 94 11.07 -9.20 -11.28
C SER A 94 9.73 -8.85 -10.63
N ILE A 95 8.86 -8.09 -11.29
CA ILE A 95 7.53 -7.80 -10.75
C ILE A 95 6.72 -9.11 -10.73
N ILE A 96 6.34 -9.56 -9.54
CA ILE A 96 5.58 -10.80 -9.35
C ILE A 96 4.14 -10.56 -8.88
N LYS A 97 3.85 -9.37 -8.33
CA LYS A 97 2.50 -8.94 -7.99
C LYS A 97 2.33 -7.44 -8.18
N GLN A 98 1.09 -7.04 -8.41
CA GLN A 98 0.64 -5.65 -8.39
C GLN A 98 -0.57 -5.53 -7.48
N PHE A 99 -0.69 -4.38 -6.82
CA PHE A 99 -1.88 -4.00 -6.07
C PHE A 99 -2.33 -2.63 -6.55
N GLN A 100 -3.59 -2.51 -6.93
CA GLN A 100 -4.15 -1.24 -7.41
C GLN A 100 -5.52 -1.02 -6.81
N ILE A 101 -5.76 0.20 -6.34
CA ILE A 101 -7.10 0.70 -5.98
C ILE A 101 -7.33 2.07 -6.63
N ALA A 102 -8.60 2.42 -6.74
CA ALA A 102 -8.99 3.80 -6.92
C ALA A 102 -9.40 4.40 -5.58
N VAL A 103 -9.13 5.69 -5.40
CA VAL A 103 -9.42 6.42 -4.17
C VAL A 103 -10.20 7.67 -4.52
N SER A 104 -11.39 7.78 -3.93
CA SER A 104 -12.26 8.95 -4.00
C SER A 104 -12.12 9.75 -2.71
N VAL A 105 -11.35 10.83 -2.76
CA VAL A 105 -11.14 11.70 -1.61
C VAL A 105 -12.27 12.71 -1.51
N ILE A 106 -12.97 12.72 -0.37
CA ILE A 106 -14.12 13.59 -0.12
C ILE A 106 -13.80 14.63 0.95
N SER A 107 -14.15 15.89 0.69
CA SER A 107 -14.29 16.92 1.72
C SER A 107 -15.53 16.54 2.53
N GLY A 108 -15.34 16.09 3.77
CA GLY A 108 -16.46 15.80 4.67
C GLY A 108 -17.31 17.02 4.97
#